data_AF-A0A820C2D8-F1
#
_entry.id   AF-A0A820C2D8-F1
#
_cell.length_a   1.000
_cell.length_b   1.000
_cell.length_c   1.000
_cell.angle_alpha   90.00
_cell.angle_beta   90.00
_cell.angle_gamma   90.00
#
_symmetry.space_group_name_H-M   'P 1'
#
loop_
_entity.id
_entity.type
_entity.pdbx_description
1 polymer ?
#
loop_
_entity_poly.entity_id
_entity_poly.type
_entity_poly.pdbx_seq_one_letter_code
_entity_poly.pdbx_strand_id
1 'polypeptide(L)'
;MNPANIIYCLSKLFDVDLNSSKREISQSELKISKSVAEIINTLVGSDQFNYEDEITLDLINELPDYYDEINVIETNDDGNDADDEWDDKENLKEHYIPNTYSIEFMKEVVDFADAKDSSGKRRRSWKTVKHRYRSLPDQNYISRFRKYLSQQGTKRQKTQNIDQIVYKKFLNAREQFLPMHDIDIQRWALQAAKEMNLDEFEASHFWLATFKNRHGICSRKITNIVTKREISNFDDIKKSEEEFLEKFRQLSRKYSSKEILNTDQVGIEKELHSTRTLSFQGEKKTFGRVSSKNATTHSYTIQPTISLDGRVIGPMFLCLQETNGRMGDIVKRHLFEPKNVVITCSSSGKLTNSLVKYWRDKVLVPSIGKKTLLLSDSWTGQNDNSIYQDLKSVGKAVHRIQIPPKTTSDIQPLDKYFNRQIKNLAKKLYNRVALDQLDINLHERNNIIKLVSLIHNQISAPIFKNMILYSWFASGYLKKDPSPFKNVNDVCFPNSTTYQICQTNHCDESAFITCSWCSTKLCFNHFFIQYHFHG
;
A
#
# COMPACT_ATOMS: atom_id res chain seq x y z
N MET A 1 30.29 -6.60 6.72
CA MET A 1 30.26 -7.50 7.91
C MET A 1 31.41 -8.52 7.83
N ASN A 2 31.85 -9.13 8.94
CA ASN A 2 32.89 -10.19 8.92
C ASN A 2 32.30 -11.55 9.33
N PRO A 3 32.29 -12.57 8.44
CA PRO A 3 31.76 -13.91 8.73
C PRO A 3 32.33 -14.58 9.98
N ALA A 4 33.63 -14.37 10.25
CA ALA A 4 34.30 -15.00 11.39
C ALA A 4 33.73 -14.50 12.74
N ASN A 5 33.39 -13.20 12.82
CA ASN A 5 32.80 -12.62 14.02
C ASN A 5 31.34 -13.09 14.22
N ILE A 6 30.59 -13.29 13.14
CA ILE A 6 29.21 -13.81 13.19
C ILE A 6 29.22 -15.26 13.70
N ILE A 7 30.13 -16.10 13.19
CA ILE A 7 30.28 -17.49 13.65
C ILE A 7 30.67 -17.53 15.14
N TYR A 8 31.55 -16.63 15.58
CA TYR A 8 31.89 -16.50 17.01
C TYR A 8 30.68 -16.10 17.86
N CYS A 9 29.89 -15.10 17.45
CA CYS A 9 28.68 -14.71 18.18
C CYS A 9 27.62 -15.83 18.23
N LEU A 10 27.41 -16.55 17.12
CA LEU A 10 26.52 -17.71 17.09
C LEU A 10 26.99 -18.80 18.06
N SER A 11 28.31 -19.06 18.13
CA SER A 11 28.83 -20.03 19.10
C SER A 11 28.55 -19.65 20.56
N LYS A 12 28.47 -18.35 20.87
CA LYS A 12 28.06 -17.85 22.20
C LYS A 12 26.55 -17.97 22.44
N LEU A 13 25.73 -17.73 21.42
CA LEU A 13 24.27 -17.86 21.52
C LEU A 13 23.82 -19.31 21.71
N PHE A 14 24.51 -20.26 21.08
CA PHE A 14 24.23 -21.69 21.22
C PHE A 14 25.01 -22.37 22.35
N ASP A 15 25.86 -21.62 23.07
CA ASP A 15 26.75 -22.13 24.13
C ASP A 15 27.62 -23.32 23.68
N VAL A 16 28.23 -23.21 22.49
CA VAL A 16 29.04 -24.27 21.87
C VAL A 16 30.53 -23.90 21.86
N ASP A 17 31.38 -24.78 22.38
CA ASP A 17 32.84 -24.67 22.25
C ASP A 17 33.32 -25.14 20.87
N LEU A 18 33.80 -24.20 20.06
CA LEU A 18 34.30 -24.42 18.70
C LEU A 18 35.57 -25.30 18.65
N ASN A 19 36.27 -25.51 19.76
CA ASN A 19 37.48 -26.33 19.84
C ASN A 19 37.23 -27.79 20.27
N SER A 20 35.98 -28.18 20.52
CA SER A 20 35.63 -29.54 20.92
C SER A 20 35.70 -30.55 19.76
N SER A 21 36.04 -31.81 20.06
CA SER A 21 36.09 -32.92 19.09
C SER A 21 34.71 -33.15 18.45
N LYS A 22 34.58 -32.86 17.16
CA LYS A 22 33.32 -32.99 16.42
C LYS A 22 33.01 -34.47 16.12
N ARG A 23 31.73 -34.84 16.23
CA ARG A 23 31.21 -36.09 15.66
C ARG A 23 31.19 -36.03 14.13
N GLU A 24 31.00 -37.18 13.50
CA GLU A 24 30.82 -37.29 12.05
C GLU A 24 29.63 -36.44 11.59
N ILE A 25 29.85 -35.59 10.57
CA ILE A 25 28.88 -34.60 10.09
C ILE A 25 27.84 -35.31 9.20
N SER A 26 26.56 -35.20 9.54
CA SER A 26 25.48 -35.74 8.71
C SER A 26 25.26 -34.92 7.43
N GLN A 27 24.67 -35.53 6.40
CA GLN A 27 24.34 -34.81 5.16
C GLN A 27 23.31 -33.69 5.38
N SER A 28 22.39 -33.85 6.34
CA SER A 28 21.44 -32.81 6.74
C SER A 28 22.13 -31.59 7.36
N GLU A 29 23.08 -31.82 8.27
CA GLU A 29 23.87 -30.74 8.89
C GLU A 29 24.73 -30.01 7.85
N LEU A 30 25.34 -30.76 6.92
CA LEU A 30 26.10 -30.17 5.83
C LEU A 30 25.20 -29.31 4.92
N LYS A 31 23.98 -29.76 4.61
CA LYS A 31 23.03 -29.01 3.78
C LYS A 31 22.59 -27.71 4.47
N ILE A 32 22.24 -27.77 5.76
CA ILE A 32 21.85 -26.58 6.54
C ILE A 32 23.03 -25.61 6.69
N SER A 33 24.24 -26.10 6.95
CA SER A 33 25.43 -25.25 7.07
C SER A 33 25.73 -24.47 5.79
N LYS A 34 25.46 -25.04 4.61
CA LYS A 34 25.63 -24.37 3.32
C LYS A 34 24.60 -23.25 3.16
N SER A 35 23.34 -23.50 3.53
CA SER A 35 22.30 -22.47 3.52
C SER A 35 22.61 -21.31 4.47
N VAL A 36 23.08 -21.60 5.70
CA VAL A 36 23.47 -20.56 6.65
C VAL A 36 24.69 -19.77 6.17
N ALA A 37 25.68 -20.44 5.55
CA ALA A 37 26.83 -19.77 4.97
C ALA A 37 26.46 -18.86 3.79
N GLU A 38 25.51 -19.27 2.95
CA GLU A 38 24.97 -18.44 1.86
C GLU A 38 24.27 -17.20 2.41
N ILE A 39 23.46 -17.33 3.47
CA ILE A 39 22.83 -16.19 4.15
C ILE A 39 23.91 -15.23 4.66
N ILE A 40 24.88 -15.71 5.44
CA ILE A 40 25.96 -14.88 6.00
C ILE A 40 26.75 -14.17 4.89
N ASN A 41 27.02 -14.85 3.78
CA ASN A 41 27.76 -14.25 2.66
C ASN A 41 26.94 -13.19 1.90
N THR A 42 25.61 -13.35 1.82
CA THR A 42 24.71 -12.31 1.29
C THR A 42 24.74 -11.05 2.16
N LEU A 43 24.79 -11.20 3.49
CA LEU A 43 24.87 -10.07 4.44
C LEU A 43 26.19 -9.28 4.35
N VAL A 44 27.28 -9.94 3.98
CA VAL A 44 28.63 -9.35 4.03
C VAL A 44 28.86 -8.27 2.96
N GLY A 45 28.03 -8.22 1.92
CA GLY A 45 28.12 -7.26 0.80
C GLY A 45 27.08 -6.13 0.78
N SER A 46 26.17 -6.05 1.75
CA SER A 46 25.13 -5.01 1.83
C SER A 46 25.50 -3.89 2.81
N ASP A 47 25.62 -2.65 2.34
CA ASP A 47 25.90 -1.47 3.19
C ASP A 47 24.66 -0.90 3.92
N GLN A 48 23.47 -1.44 3.64
CA GLN A 48 22.27 -1.18 4.43
C GLN A 48 21.50 -2.49 4.57
N PHE A 49 21.36 -2.97 5.80
CA PHE A 49 20.48 -4.08 6.14
C PHE A 49 19.32 -3.50 6.96
N ASN A 50 18.12 -3.52 6.39
CA ASN A 50 16.90 -3.21 7.13
C ASN A 50 16.38 -4.52 7.71
N TYR A 51 16.15 -4.55 9.02
CA TYR A 51 15.35 -5.59 9.64
C TYR A 51 13.91 -5.44 9.14
N GLU A 52 13.34 -6.50 8.57
CA GLU A 52 11.89 -6.63 8.49
C GLU A 52 11.39 -7.14 9.84
N ASP A 53 11.11 -6.20 10.72
CA ASP A 53 10.33 -6.46 11.93
C ASP A 53 8.86 -6.12 11.65
N GLU A 54 7.97 -6.62 12.50
CA GLU A 54 6.49 -6.58 12.45
C GLU A 54 5.85 -5.23 12.00
N ILE A 55 6.60 -4.13 12.06
CA ILE A 55 6.22 -2.77 11.68
C ILE A 55 6.20 -2.54 10.15
N THR A 56 7.01 -3.25 9.36
CA THR A 56 7.16 -2.98 7.92
C THR A 56 5.97 -3.51 7.10
N LEU A 57 5.29 -4.56 7.60
CA LEU A 57 4.10 -5.17 6.98
C LEU A 57 2.80 -4.36 7.20
N ASP A 58 2.76 -3.47 8.19
CA ASP A 58 1.61 -2.60 8.47
C ASP A 58 1.35 -1.57 7.36
N LEU A 59 2.38 -1.21 6.57
CA LEU A 59 2.28 -0.19 5.52
C LEU A 59 1.64 -0.69 4.21
N ILE A 60 1.67 -2.01 3.95
CA ILE A 60 1.21 -2.59 2.67
C ILE A 60 -0.31 -2.83 2.65
N ASN A 61 -0.95 -2.96 3.83
CA ASN A 61 -2.39 -3.24 3.95
C ASN A 61 -3.29 -1.99 4.05
N GLU A 62 -2.75 -0.77 3.93
CA GLU A 62 -3.52 0.49 3.98
C GLU A 62 -4.12 0.92 2.61
N LEU A 63 -4.47 -0.03 1.72
CA LEU A 63 -5.36 0.24 0.60
C LEU A 63 -6.82 0.00 1.05
N PRO A 64 -7.76 0.93 0.80
CA PRO A 64 -9.12 0.83 1.31
C PRO A 64 -9.86 -0.38 0.73
N ASP A 65 -10.47 -1.18 1.61
CA ASP A 65 -11.58 -2.07 1.26
C ASP A 65 -12.75 -1.19 0.80
N TYR A 66 -12.94 -1.09 -0.52
CA TYR A 66 -14.10 -0.43 -1.12
C TYR A 66 -15.27 -1.42 -1.12
N TYR A 67 -16.03 -1.45 -0.03
CA TYR A 67 -17.34 -2.11 -0.03
C TYR A 67 -18.36 -1.19 -0.71
N ASP A 68 -18.57 -1.38 -2.02
CA ASP A 68 -19.87 -1.13 -2.61
C ASP A 68 -20.75 -2.38 -2.38
N GLU A 69 -21.95 -2.15 -1.84
CA GLU A 69 -22.98 -3.15 -1.60
C GLU A 69 -23.29 -3.95 -2.88
N ILE A 70 -22.83 -5.20 -2.97
CA ILE A 70 -23.36 -6.18 -3.93
C ILE A 70 -23.61 -7.49 -3.18
N ASN A 71 -24.85 -7.96 -3.29
CA ASN A 71 -25.40 -9.15 -2.65
C ASN A 71 -24.43 -10.34 -2.70
N VAL A 72 -24.10 -10.85 -1.50
CA VAL A 72 -23.39 -12.10 -1.29
C VAL A 72 -24.26 -13.24 -1.84
N ILE A 73 -23.81 -13.88 -2.92
CA ILE A 73 -24.15 -15.27 -3.18
C ILE A 73 -22.99 -16.07 -2.59
N GLU A 74 -23.27 -16.73 -1.47
CA GLU A 74 -22.35 -17.70 -0.86
C GLU A 74 -22.13 -18.85 -1.85
N THR A 75 -20.89 -19.02 -2.28
CA THR A 75 -20.41 -20.32 -2.73
C THR A 75 -19.27 -20.72 -1.83
N ASN A 76 -19.54 -21.70 -0.97
CA ASN A 76 -18.55 -22.43 -0.21
C ASN A 76 -17.54 -23.05 -1.18
N ASP A 77 -16.25 -22.80 -0.98
CA ASP A 77 -15.23 -23.75 -1.41
C ASP A 77 -14.07 -23.74 -0.42
N ASP A 78 -13.86 -24.90 0.19
CA ASP A 78 -12.80 -25.22 1.13
C ASP A 78 -11.51 -25.50 0.34
N GLY A 79 -10.43 -24.77 0.62
CA GLY A 79 -9.15 -25.04 -0.05
C GLY A 79 -7.95 -24.30 0.51
N ASN A 80 -7.40 -24.83 1.61
CA ASN A 80 -6.01 -24.72 2.10
C ASN A 80 -5.12 -23.60 1.51
N ASP A 81 -5.02 -22.48 2.25
CA ASP A 81 -3.95 -21.51 2.09
C ASP A 81 -2.74 -21.93 2.93
N ALA A 82 -1.62 -22.22 2.27
CA ALA A 82 -0.30 -22.23 2.86
C ALA A 82 0.39 -20.93 2.47
N ASP A 83 0.66 -20.10 3.48
CA ASP A 83 1.48 -18.90 3.40
C ASP A 83 2.86 -19.22 2.83
N ASP A 84 3.26 -18.55 1.76
CA ASP A 84 4.67 -18.38 1.39
C ASP A 84 4.86 -16.97 0.80
N GLU A 85 5.46 -16.12 1.62
CA GLU A 85 5.81 -14.74 1.37
C GLU A 85 7.31 -14.71 0.98
N TRP A 86 7.70 -13.80 0.07
CA TRP A 86 8.93 -12.96 0.06
C TRP A 86 9.34 -12.53 -1.37
N ASP A 87 9.68 -11.24 -1.49
CA ASP A 87 9.99 -10.47 -2.71
C ASP A 87 11.44 -9.94 -2.66
N ASP A 88 12.16 -10.15 -3.77
CA ASP A 88 13.19 -9.34 -4.48
C ASP A 88 14.37 -8.62 -3.76
N LYS A 89 15.67 -8.96 -3.99
CA LYS A 89 16.64 -8.63 -5.10
C LYS A 89 17.72 -7.63 -4.62
N GLU A 90 19.01 -7.73 -4.95
CA GLU A 90 19.56 -7.59 -6.31
C GLU A 90 21.08 -7.93 -6.43
N ASN A 91 21.48 -8.26 -7.67
CA ASN A 91 22.80 -8.09 -8.31
C ASN A 91 24.01 -8.97 -7.94
N LEU A 92 24.12 -10.10 -8.64
CA LEU A 92 25.42 -10.69 -9.01
C LEU A 92 25.76 -10.35 -10.47
N LYS A 93 26.83 -9.56 -10.61
CA LYS A 93 27.51 -9.24 -11.86
C LYS A 93 27.86 -10.52 -12.63
N GLU A 94 27.28 -10.68 -13.81
CA GLU A 94 27.70 -11.69 -14.79
C GLU A 94 29.18 -11.49 -15.12
N HIS A 95 30.00 -12.45 -14.72
CA HIS A 95 31.34 -12.61 -15.26
C HIS A 95 31.25 -13.15 -16.68
N TYR A 96 32.08 -12.54 -17.52
CA TYR A 96 32.19 -12.64 -18.96
C TYR A 96 32.46 -14.06 -19.54
N ILE A 97 32.13 -14.18 -20.83
CA ILE A 97 31.84 -15.32 -21.72
C ILE A 97 33.11 -16.06 -22.21
N PRO A 98 32.99 -17.33 -22.69
CA PRO A 98 33.44 -17.55 -24.08
C PRO A 98 32.48 -18.38 -24.97
N ASN A 99 32.19 -17.81 -26.14
CA ASN A 99 31.70 -18.40 -27.40
C ASN A 99 30.20 -18.74 -27.55
N THR A 100 29.37 -17.72 -27.73
CA THR A 100 28.09 -17.80 -28.45
C THR A 100 28.31 -17.65 -29.95
N TYR A 101 28.23 -18.76 -30.69
CA TYR A 101 28.15 -18.73 -32.16
C TYR A 101 26.69 -18.53 -32.60
N SER A 102 26.44 -17.80 -33.69
CA SER A 102 25.09 -17.68 -34.24
C SER A 102 24.68 -18.98 -34.96
N ILE A 103 23.38 -19.22 -35.16
CA ILE A 103 22.89 -20.42 -35.88
C ILE A 103 23.40 -20.43 -37.32
N GLU A 104 23.50 -19.26 -37.95
CA GLU A 104 24.03 -19.07 -39.31
C GLU A 104 25.50 -19.45 -39.37
N PHE A 105 26.30 -19.02 -38.38
CA PHE A 105 27.69 -19.42 -38.27
C PHE A 105 27.85 -20.92 -38.02
N MET A 106 27.02 -21.50 -37.15
CA MET A 106 27.01 -22.96 -36.90
C MET A 106 26.70 -23.72 -38.20
N LYS A 107 25.74 -23.24 -38.98
CA LYS A 107 25.34 -23.82 -40.27
C LYS A 107 26.47 -23.70 -41.29
N GLU A 108 27.09 -22.53 -41.43
CA GLU A 108 28.21 -22.31 -42.34
C GLU A 108 29.39 -23.25 -42.04
N VAL A 109 29.72 -23.41 -40.75
CA VAL A 109 30.79 -24.31 -40.30
C VAL A 109 30.46 -25.77 -40.60
N VAL A 110 29.22 -26.21 -40.35
CA VAL A 110 28.78 -27.59 -40.63
C VAL A 110 28.74 -27.87 -42.13
N ASP A 111 28.17 -26.98 -42.92
CA ASP A 111 28.10 -27.09 -44.39
C ASP A 111 29.52 -27.13 -44.99
N PHE A 112 30.44 -26.30 -44.49
CA PHE A 112 31.82 -26.33 -44.91
C PHE A 112 32.54 -27.62 -44.50
N ALA A 113 32.28 -28.16 -43.32
CA ALA A 113 32.87 -29.41 -42.85
C ALA A 113 32.34 -30.63 -43.62
N ASP A 114 31.05 -30.62 -43.97
CA ASP A 114 30.37 -31.73 -44.65
C ASP A 114 30.50 -31.68 -46.17
N ALA A 115 30.84 -30.52 -46.75
CA ALA A 115 31.19 -30.41 -48.15
C ALA A 115 32.43 -31.25 -48.50
N LYS A 116 32.40 -31.83 -49.70
CA LYS A 116 33.47 -32.72 -50.19
C LYS A 116 34.76 -31.94 -50.44
N ASP A 117 35.89 -32.62 -50.25
CA ASP A 117 37.21 -32.13 -50.66
C ASP A 117 37.33 -32.03 -52.20
N SER A 118 38.45 -31.50 -52.68
CA SER A 118 38.74 -31.34 -54.11
C SER A 118 38.74 -32.65 -54.91
N SER A 119 38.72 -33.82 -54.24
CA SER A 119 38.61 -35.14 -54.88
C SER A 119 37.17 -35.66 -54.98
N GLY A 120 36.20 -34.98 -54.35
CA GLY A 120 34.78 -35.37 -54.36
C GLY A 120 34.46 -36.64 -53.53
N LYS A 121 35.45 -37.22 -52.85
CA LYS A 121 35.33 -38.54 -52.20
C LYS A 121 35.23 -38.49 -50.68
N ARG A 122 35.76 -37.46 -50.00
CA ARG A 122 35.81 -37.39 -48.53
C ARG A 122 35.34 -36.04 -48.00
N ARG A 123 34.79 -36.03 -46.78
CA ARG A 123 34.49 -34.80 -46.03
C ARG A 123 35.79 -34.11 -45.64
N ARG A 124 35.75 -32.79 -45.42
CA ARG A 124 36.96 -32.01 -45.11
C ARG A 124 37.55 -32.41 -43.77
N SER A 125 38.88 -32.50 -43.71
CA SER A 125 39.59 -32.84 -42.47
C SER A 125 39.47 -31.72 -41.42
N TRP A 126 39.56 -32.06 -40.13
CA TRP A 126 39.57 -31.05 -39.06
C TRP A 126 40.67 -30.01 -39.25
N LYS A 127 41.85 -30.41 -39.71
CA LYS A 127 42.96 -29.48 -40.00
C LYS A 127 42.54 -28.40 -41.01
N THR A 128 41.75 -28.77 -42.01
CA THR A 128 41.18 -27.86 -43.02
C THR A 128 40.11 -26.94 -42.43
N VAL A 129 39.22 -27.49 -41.59
CA VAL A 129 38.15 -26.71 -40.93
C VAL A 129 38.72 -25.71 -39.92
N LYS A 130 39.67 -26.13 -39.08
CA LYS A 130 40.36 -25.28 -38.09
C LYS A 130 41.21 -24.18 -38.73
N HIS A 131 41.78 -24.44 -39.92
CA HIS A 131 42.52 -23.41 -40.66
C HIS A 131 41.62 -22.25 -41.09
N ARG A 132 40.38 -22.55 -41.52
CA ARG A 132 39.38 -21.55 -41.96
C ARG A 132 38.67 -20.90 -40.77
N TYR A 133 38.24 -21.69 -39.78
CA TYR A 133 37.49 -21.24 -38.62
C TYR A 133 38.37 -21.34 -37.36
N ARG A 134 39.37 -20.45 -37.25
CA ARG A 134 40.37 -20.47 -36.17
C ARG A 134 39.76 -20.32 -34.77
N SER A 135 38.62 -19.65 -34.69
CA SER A 135 37.86 -19.41 -33.46
C SER A 135 37.25 -20.67 -32.83
N LEU A 136 37.15 -21.80 -33.56
CA LEU A 136 36.60 -23.05 -33.03
C LEU A 136 37.62 -23.76 -32.14
N PRO A 137 37.35 -24.02 -30.85
CA PRO A 137 38.33 -24.61 -29.94
C PRO A 137 38.79 -26.01 -30.37
N ASP A 138 37.84 -26.89 -30.72
CA ASP A 138 38.10 -28.29 -31.03
C ASP A 138 37.09 -28.87 -32.05
N GLN A 139 37.36 -30.09 -32.52
CA GLN A 139 36.53 -30.78 -33.53
C GLN A 139 35.13 -31.18 -32.99
N ASN A 140 34.95 -31.35 -31.68
CA ASN A 140 33.68 -31.72 -31.07
C ASN A 140 32.62 -30.62 -31.22
N TYR A 141 33.04 -29.36 -31.44
CA TYR A 141 32.13 -28.26 -31.76
C TYR A 141 31.34 -28.50 -33.06
N ILE A 142 31.91 -29.19 -34.06
CA ILE A 142 31.19 -29.53 -35.29
C ILE A 142 30.05 -30.51 -34.97
N SER A 143 30.33 -31.53 -34.15
CA SER A 143 29.31 -32.48 -33.69
C SER A 143 28.24 -31.81 -32.83
N ARG A 144 28.62 -30.86 -31.96
CA ARG A 144 27.68 -30.04 -31.17
C ARG A 144 26.81 -29.14 -32.07
N PHE A 145 27.38 -28.50 -33.08
CA PHE A 145 26.65 -27.67 -34.03
C PHE A 145 25.65 -28.49 -34.84
N ARG A 146 26.03 -29.68 -35.32
CA ARG A 146 25.08 -30.61 -35.97
C ARG A 146 23.89 -30.91 -35.06
N LYS A 147 24.14 -31.20 -33.77
CA LYS A 147 23.08 -31.42 -32.78
C LYS A 147 22.18 -30.19 -32.61
N TYR A 148 22.76 -28.99 -32.47
CA TYR A 148 21.99 -27.75 -32.33
C TYR A 148 21.17 -27.40 -33.57
N LEU A 149 21.70 -27.63 -34.78
CA LEU A 149 20.99 -27.43 -36.04
C LEU A 149 19.84 -28.44 -36.20
N SER A 150 20.06 -29.72 -35.86
CA SER A 150 18.99 -30.72 -35.87
C SER A 150 17.89 -30.43 -34.85
N GLN A 151 18.22 -29.73 -33.75
CA GLN A 151 17.29 -29.36 -32.69
C GLN A 151 16.70 -27.94 -32.88
N GLN A 152 16.97 -27.26 -34.00
CA GLN A 152 16.50 -25.90 -34.30
C GLN A 152 16.88 -24.85 -33.24
N GLY A 153 18.10 -24.91 -32.71
CA GLY A 153 18.65 -23.91 -31.79
C GLY A 153 19.21 -24.52 -30.50
N THR A 154 19.87 -23.67 -29.73
CA THR A 154 20.49 -24.09 -28.46
C THR A 154 19.46 -24.16 -27.33
N LYS A 155 19.72 -24.99 -26.31
CA LYS A 155 18.91 -25.07 -25.08
C LYS A 155 18.71 -23.68 -24.46
N ARG A 156 19.76 -22.86 -24.39
CA ARG A 156 19.72 -21.48 -23.87
C ARG A 156 18.74 -20.60 -24.65
N GLN A 157 18.82 -20.60 -25.98
CA GLN A 157 17.92 -19.80 -26.84
C GLN A 157 16.46 -20.24 -26.67
N LYS A 158 16.20 -21.56 -26.63
CA LYS A 158 14.86 -22.08 -26.40
C LYS A 158 14.32 -21.67 -25.03
N THR A 159 15.13 -21.76 -23.96
CA THR A 159 14.74 -21.31 -22.63
C THR A 159 14.47 -19.80 -22.58
N GLN A 160 15.25 -18.98 -23.30
CA GLN A 160 14.99 -17.53 -23.42
C GLN A 160 13.70 -17.24 -24.19
N ASN A 161 13.41 -17.99 -25.24
CA ASN A 161 12.16 -17.82 -25.99
C ASN A 161 10.93 -18.25 -25.17
N ILE A 162 11.04 -19.35 -24.41
CA ILE A 162 10.00 -19.77 -23.44
C ILE A 162 9.72 -18.63 -22.46
N ASP A 163 10.77 -18.05 -21.88
CA ASP A 163 10.67 -16.91 -20.96
C ASP A 163 9.89 -15.75 -21.56
N GLN A 164 10.24 -15.33 -22.78
CA GLN A 164 9.57 -14.22 -23.48
C GLN A 164 8.09 -14.53 -23.80
N ILE A 165 7.78 -15.75 -24.24
CA ILE A 165 6.41 -16.17 -24.55
C ILE A 165 5.54 -16.15 -23.30
N VAL A 166 6.04 -16.69 -22.19
CA VAL A 166 5.32 -16.73 -20.92
C VAL A 166 5.11 -15.31 -20.39
N TYR A 167 6.12 -14.45 -20.47
CA TYR A 167 6.00 -13.05 -20.06
C TYR A 167 4.98 -12.28 -20.89
N LYS A 168 4.93 -12.49 -22.21
CA LYS A 168 3.91 -11.88 -23.07
C LYS A 168 2.50 -12.36 -22.71
N LYS A 169 2.32 -13.66 -22.42
CA LYS A 169 1.02 -14.20 -21.95
C LYS A 169 0.61 -13.58 -20.60
N PHE A 170 1.57 -13.42 -19.70
CA PHE A 170 1.37 -12.74 -18.41
C PHE A 170 0.85 -11.31 -18.62
N LEU A 171 1.50 -10.50 -19.46
CA LEU A 171 1.06 -9.13 -19.75
C LEU A 171 -0.37 -9.08 -20.31
N ASN A 172 -0.67 -9.91 -21.32
CA ASN A 172 -2.01 -9.96 -21.93
C ASN A 172 -3.11 -10.34 -20.93
N ALA A 173 -2.81 -11.23 -19.97
CA ALA A 173 -3.76 -11.61 -18.94
C ALA A 173 -3.97 -10.49 -17.91
N ARG A 174 -2.90 -9.76 -17.56
CA ARG A 174 -2.98 -8.60 -16.65
C ARG A 174 -3.67 -7.39 -17.28
N GLU A 175 -3.49 -7.14 -18.57
CA GLU A 175 -4.26 -6.14 -19.32
C GLU A 175 -5.77 -6.41 -19.28
N GLN A 176 -6.16 -7.68 -19.15
CA GLN A 176 -7.56 -8.11 -19.01
C GLN A 176 -8.00 -8.29 -17.55
N PHE A 177 -7.17 -7.87 -16.59
CA PHE A 177 -7.42 -7.99 -15.15
C PHE A 177 -7.68 -9.42 -14.66
N LEU A 178 -7.22 -10.44 -15.38
CA LEU A 178 -7.47 -11.84 -15.01
C LEU A 178 -6.64 -12.26 -13.80
N PRO A 179 -7.22 -13.00 -12.83
CA PRO A 179 -6.46 -13.60 -11.75
C PRO A 179 -5.48 -14.62 -12.33
N MET A 180 -4.29 -14.70 -11.74
CA MET A 180 -3.25 -15.62 -12.18
C MET A 180 -2.51 -16.19 -10.99
N HIS A 181 -2.17 -17.46 -11.11
CA HIS A 181 -1.42 -18.20 -10.11
C HIS A 181 -0.14 -18.78 -10.70
N ASP A 182 0.75 -19.21 -9.82
CA ASP A 182 2.04 -19.80 -10.13
C ASP A 182 1.91 -21.00 -11.09
N ILE A 183 0.85 -21.80 -10.89
CA ILE A 183 0.51 -22.94 -11.74
C ILE A 183 0.21 -22.53 -13.19
N ASP A 184 -0.34 -21.33 -13.44
CA ASP A 184 -0.67 -20.87 -14.78
C ASP A 184 0.60 -20.50 -15.56
N ILE A 185 1.54 -19.83 -14.89
CA ILE A 185 2.86 -19.48 -15.45
C ILE A 185 3.64 -20.76 -15.79
N GLN A 186 3.66 -21.73 -14.87
CA GLN A 186 4.32 -23.02 -15.09
C GLN A 186 3.68 -23.78 -16.26
N ARG A 187 2.33 -23.79 -16.34
CA ARG A 187 1.60 -24.43 -17.43
C ARG A 187 1.92 -23.80 -18.79
N TRP A 188 1.97 -22.48 -18.87
CA TRP A 188 2.37 -21.78 -20.09
C TRP A 188 3.81 -22.08 -20.49
N ALA A 189 4.71 -22.21 -19.52
CA ALA A 189 6.11 -22.54 -19.77
C ALA A 189 6.29 -23.96 -20.33
N LEU A 190 5.59 -24.94 -19.75
CA LEU A 190 5.57 -26.31 -20.26
C LEU A 190 4.96 -26.41 -21.66
N GLN A 191 3.89 -25.66 -21.93
CA GLN A 191 3.29 -25.60 -23.26
C GLN A 191 4.27 -25.02 -24.28
N ALA A 192 4.92 -23.89 -23.97
CA ALA A 192 5.92 -23.28 -24.84
C ALA A 192 7.13 -24.20 -25.06
N ALA A 193 7.56 -24.94 -24.04
CA ALA A 193 8.65 -25.92 -24.16
C ALA A 193 8.30 -27.08 -25.10
N LYS A 194 7.07 -27.58 -25.02
CA LYS A 194 6.55 -28.62 -25.93
C LYS A 194 6.52 -28.14 -27.38
N GLU A 195 6.04 -26.91 -27.62
CA GLU A 195 6.04 -26.28 -28.95
C GLU A 195 7.45 -26.12 -29.52
N MET A 196 8.48 -26.00 -28.66
CA MET A 196 9.89 -25.88 -29.04
C MET A 196 10.68 -27.19 -29.05
N ASN A 197 10.02 -28.35 -28.86
CA ASN A 197 10.67 -29.65 -28.72
C ASN A 197 11.81 -29.64 -27.68
N LEU A 198 11.52 -29.10 -26.49
CA LEU A 198 12.43 -29.09 -25.34
C LEU A 198 11.83 -29.93 -24.20
N ASP A 199 11.78 -31.25 -24.40
CA ASP A 199 11.09 -32.19 -23.50
C ASP A 199 11.74 -32.28 -22.10
N GLU A 200 13.03 -31.92 -21.97
CA GLU A 200 13.76 -31.86 -20.70
C GLU A 200 13.47 -30.58 -19.88
N PHE A 201 12.65 -29.66 -20.39
CA PHE A 201 12.36 -28.43 -19.67
C PHE A 201 11.39 -28.68 -18.51
N GLU A 202 11.81 -28.29 -17.33
CA GLU A 202 10.99 -28.33 -16.12
C GLU A 202 10.62 -26.91 -15.70
N ALA A 203 9.32 -26.64 -15.57
CA ALA A 203 8.81 -25.43 -14.94
C ALA A 203 8.90 -25.54 -13.41
N SER A 204 10.10 -25.80 -12.89
CA SER A 204 10.34 -25.99 -11.45
C SER A 204 10.06 -24.72 -10.64
N HIS A 205 9.90 -24.86 -9.32
CA HIS A 205 9.80 -23.71 -8.41
C HIS A 205 10.98 -22.75 -8.55
N PHE A 206 12.20 -23.27 -8.76
CA PHE A 206 13.38 -22.44 -9.00
C PHE A 206 13.30 -21.65 -10.31
N TRP A 207 12.84 -22.29 -11.40
CA TRP A 207 12.63 -21.60 -12.67
C TRP A 207 11.58 -20.50 -12.53
N LEU A 208 10.46 -20.80 -11.88
CA LEU A 208 9.37 -19.85 -11.65
C LEU A 208 9.82 -18.66 -10.80
N ALA A 209 10.53 -18.92 -9.69
CA ALA A 209 11.09 -17.87 -8.85
C ALA A 209 12.03 -16.97 -9.65
N THR A 210 12.92 -17.56 -10.46
CA THR A 210 13.84 -16.80 -11.32
C THR A 210 13.11 -16.00 -12.41
N PHE A 211 12.04 -16.55 -13.00
CA PHE A 211 11.18 -15.87 -13.98
C PHE A 211 10.50 -14.65 -13.36
N LYS A 212 9.82 -14.87 -12.23
CA LYS A 212 9.12 -13.82 -11.47
C LYS A 212 10.06 -12.69 -11.11
N ASN A 213 11.18 -13.05 -10.50
CA ASN A 213 12.28 -12.18 -10.17
C ASN A 213 12.72 -11.37 -11.41
N ARG A 214 13.06 -12.01 -12.53
CA ARG A 214 13.56 -11.31 -13.74
C ARG A 214 12.60 -10.25 -14.28
N HIS A 215 11.29 -10.48 -14.14
CA HIS A 215 10.24 -9.61 -14.66
C HIS A 215 9.55 -8.74 -13.60
N GLY A 216 10.02 -8.76 -12.35
CA GLY A 216 9.44 -8.00 -11.23
C GLY A 216 8.00 -8.40 -10.89
N ILE A 217 7.71 -9.71 -10.89
CA ILE A 217 6.38 -10.26 -10.65
C ILE A 217 6.33 -10.83 -9.23
N CYS A 218 5.42 -10.31 -8.40
CA CYS A 218 5.16 -10.83 -7.05
C CYS A 218 3.66 -11.08 -6.81
N SER A 219 3.35 -11.83 -5.75
CA SER A 219 1.97 -12.07 -5.35
C SER A 219 1.36 -10.80 -4.75
N ARG A 220 0.12 -10.50 -5.10
CA ARG A 220 -0.62 -9.34 -4.58
C ARG A 220 -2.06 -9.74 -4.30
N LYS A 221 -2.60 -9.29 -3.15
CA LYS A 221 -4.03 -9.42 -2.84
C LYS A 221 -4.85 -8.67 -3.89
N ILE A 222 -5.88 -9.31 -4.44
CA ILE A 222 -6.86 -8.62 -5.29
C ILE A 222 -7.67 -7.69 -4.38
N THR A 223 -7.56 -6.39 -4.61
CA THR A 223 -8.24 -5.37 -3.82
C THR A 223 -9.61 -5.00 -4.38
N ASN A 224 -9.81 -5.14 -5.70
CA ASN A 224 -11.06 -4.80 -6.38
C ASN A 224 -11.38 -5.82 -7.48
N ILE A 225 -12.66 -6.21 -7.59
CA ILE A 225 -13.17 -7.07 -8.67
C ILE A 225 -13.93 -6.19 -9.66
N VAL A 226 -13.60 -6.28 -10.95
CA VAL A 226 -14.22 -5.49 -12.01
C VAL A 226 -14.84 -6.38 -13.09
N THR A 227 -15.98 -5.97 -13.63
CA THR A 227 -16.63 -6.60 -14.78
C THR A 227 -16.11 -6.04 -16.10
N LYS A 228 -16.29 -6.76 -17.22
CA LYS A 228 -15.88 -6.28 -18.56
C LYS A 228 -16.49 -4.93 -18.94
N ARG A 229 -17.72 -4.63 -18.47
CA ARG A 229 -18.40 -3.35 -18.72
C ARG A 229 -17.77 -2.20 -17.91
N GLU A 230 -17.22 -2.50 -16.74
CA GLU A 230 -16.52 -1.50 -15.91
C GLU A 230 -15.12 -1.20 -16.45
N ILE A 231 -14.46 -2.17 -17.10
CA ILE A 231 -13.18 -1.94 -17.79
C ILE A 231 -13.34 -0.90 -18.92
N SER A 232 -14.40 -0.99 -19.74
CA SER A 232 -14.68 0.04 -20.76
C SER A 232 -15.06 1.40 -20.15
N ASN A 233 -15.67 1.41 -18.96
CA ASN A 233 -15.96 2.65 -18.24
C ASN A 233 -14.70 3.27 -17.63
N PHE A 234 -13.59 2.53 -17.49
CA PHE A 234 -12.36 3.04 -16.88
C PHE A 234 -11.70 4.15 -17.72
N ASP A 235 -11.70 4.00 -19.05
CA ASP A 235 -11.22 5.06 -19.96
C ASP A 235 -12.08 6.32 -19.86
N ASP A 236 -13.41 6.16 -19.75
CA ASP A 236 -14.34 7.28 -19.55
C ASP A 236 -14.15 7.96 -18.18
N ILE A 237 -13.94 7.17 -17.12
CA ILE A 237 -13.64 7.67 -15.77
C ILE A 237 -12.35 8.48 -15.80
N LYS A 238 -11.26 7.92 -16.34
CA LYS A 238 -9.97 8.58 -16.46
C LYS A 238 -10.04 9.86 -17.28
N LYS A 239 -10.78 9.84 -18.40
CA LYS A 239 -11.03 11.05 -19.20
C LYS A 239 -11.78 12.11 -18.38
N SER A 240 -12.78 11.72 -17.60
CA SER A 240 -13.52 12.65 -16.74
C SER A 240 -12.64 13.26 -15.64
N GLU A 241 -11.68 12.51 -15.10
CA GLU A 241 -10.66 13.01 -14.16
C GLU A 241 -9.75 14.05 -14.82
N GLU A 242 -9.22 13.75 -16.00
CA GLU A 242 -8.35 14.64 -16.77
C GLU A 242 -9.06 15.95 -17.12
N GLU A 243 -10.31 15.87 -17.59
CA GLU A 243 -11.15 17.02 -17.90
C GLU A 243 -11.44 17.86 -16.64
N PHE A 244 -11.73 17.21 -15.50
CA PHE A 244 -11.96 17.89 -14.25
C PHE A 244 -10.71 18.61 -13.72
N LEU A 245 -9.55 17.93 -13.73
CA LEU A 245 -8.28 18.52 -13.31
C LEU A 245 -7.89 19.70 -14.20
N GLU A 246 -8.14 19.62 -15.50
CA GLU A 246 -7.90 20.75 -16.41
C GLU A 246 -8.82 21.93 -16.12
N LYS A 247 -10.12 21.68 -15.91
CA LYS A 247 -11.08 22.70 -15.45
C LYS A 247 -10.63 23.33 -14.13
N PHE A 248 -10.17 22.53 -13.18
CA PHE A 248 -9.62 23.01 -11.92
C PHE A 248 -8.39 23.91 -12.14
N ARG A 249 -7.43 23.51 -12.97
CA ARG A 249 -6.22 24.32 -13.28
C ARG A 249 -6.57 25.68 -13.86
N GLN A 250 -7.61 25.75 -14.69
CA GLN A 250 -8.07 27.02 -15.26
C GLN A 250 -8.75 27.91 -14.22
N LEU A 251 -9.60 27.33 -13.37
CA LEU A 251 -10.34 28.06 -12.33
C LEU A 251 -9.44 28.51 -11.17
N SER A 252 -8.54 27.64 -10.72
CA SER A 252 -7.65 27.88 -9.57
C SER A 252 -6.77 29.12 -9.74
N ARG A 253 -6.40 29.51 -10.97
CA ARG A 253 -5.67 30.76 -11.26
C ARG A 253 -6.36 32.03 -10.74
N LYS A 254 -7.67 31.98 -10.49
CA LYS A 254 -8.47 33.12 -10.00
C LYS A 254 -8.55 33.18 -8.47
N TYR A 255 -7.90 32.26 -7.75
CA TYR A 255 -7.95 32.11 -6.31
C TYR A 255 -6.53 31.94 -5.77
N SER A 256 -6.28 32.44 -4.57
CA SER A 256 -5.09 32.03 -3.82
C SER A 256 -5.27 30.62 -3.26
N SER A 257 -4.18 29.91 -2.98
CA SER A 257 -4.23 28.56 -2.40
C SER A 257 -4.99 28.48 -1.06
N LYS A 258 -5.06 29.59 -0.32
CA LYS A 258 -5.82 29.73 0.92
C LYS A 258 -7.34 29.69 0.70
N GLU A 259 -7.78 30.09 -0.48
CA GLU A 259 -9.19 30.23 -0.87
C GLU A 259 -9.70 28.99 -1.61
N ILE A 260 -8.85 27.99 -1.87
CA ILE A 260 -9.22 26.75 -2.53
C ILE A 260 -9.34 25.68 -1.45
N LEU A 261 -10.55 25.17 -1.26
CA LEU A 261 -10.89 24.26 -0.17
C LEU A 261 -11.41 22.94 -0.71
N ASN A 262 -11.16 21.87 0.03
CA ASN A 262 -11.77 20.57 -0.16
C ASN A 262 -12.50 20.15 1.11
N THR A 263 -13.69 19.59 0.97
CA THR A 263 -14.49 19.04 2.06
C THR A 263 -15.12 17.72 1.65
N ASP A 264 -15.31 16.85 2.64
CA ASP A 264 -15.95 15.57 2.47
C ASP A 264 -16.48 15.05 3.79
N GLN A 265 -17.44 14.14 3.73
CA GLN A 265 -17.99 13.43 4.87
C GLN A 265 -17.24 12.13 5.07
N VAL A 266 -16.90 11.82 6.32
CA VAL A 266 -16.30 10.53 6.68
C VAL A 266 -17.02 9.95 7.88
N GLY A 267 -17.49 8.72 7.71
CA GLY A 267 -18.04 7.91 8.80
C GLY A 267 -16.91 7.41 9.70
N ILE A 268 -17.09 7.56 11.00
CA ILE A 268 -16.26 6.93 12.03
C ILE A 268 -17.12 5.89 12.73
N GLU A 269 -16.70 4.63 12.63
CA GLU A 269 -17.32 3.53 13.35
C GLU A 269 -17.12 3.74 14.86
N LYS A 270 -18.16 3.44 15.65
CA LYS A 270 -18.07 3.51 17.10
C LYS A 270 -17.08 2.49 17.66
N GLU A 271 -16.81 1.39 16.96
CA GLU A 271 -15.84 0.38 17.36
C GLU A 271 -14.92 0.01 16.19
N LEU A 272 -13.74 0.64 16.13
CA LEU A 272 -12.70 0.31 15.15
C LEU A 272 -11.89 -0.88 15.68
N HIS A 273 -12.03 -2.04 15.05
CA HIS A 273 -11.23 -3.23 15.41
C HIS A 273 -10.03 -3.38 14.46
N SER A 274 -8.97 -4.04 14.95
CA SER A 274 -7.88 -4.48 14.09
C SER A 274 -8.26 -5.79 13.41
N THR A 275 -7.94 -5.95 12.13
CA THR A 275 -8.09 -7.21 11.40
C THR A 275 -6.96 -8.21 11.73
N ARG A 276 -5.94 -7.77 12.46
CA ARG A 276 -4.79 -8.58 12.90
C ARG A 276 -4.54 -8.38 14.40
N THR A 277 -4.07 -9.43 15.06
CA THR A 277 -3.68 -9.42 16.48
C THR A 277 -2.50 -10.36 16.68
N LEU A 278 -1.66 -10.07 17.68
CA LEU A 278 -0.73 -11.06 18.23
C LEU A 278 -1.55 -12.22 18.80
N SER A 279 -1.14 -13.44 18.44
CA SER A 279 -1.79 -14.70 18.84
C SER A 279 -0.75 -15.78 19.11
N PHE A 280 -1.15 -16.91 19.67
CA PHE A 280 -0.21 -17.98 19.99
C PHE A 280 0.24 -18.72 18.72
N GLN A 281 1.54 -19.06 18.65
CA GLN A 281 2.08 -19.84 17.54
C GLN A 281 1.35 -21.20 17.44
N GLY A 282 0.90 -21.55 16.23
CA GLY A 282 0.17 -22.80 15.96
C GLY A 282 -1.33 -22.74 16.29
N GLU A 283 -1.85 -21.58 16.71
CA GLU A 283 -3.27 -21.37 16.90
C GLU A 283 -4.01 -21.41 15.56
N LYS A 284 -4.97 -22.33 15.43
CA LYS A 284 -5.72 -22.52 14.18
C LYS A 284 -6.81 -21.48 13.95
N LYS A 285 -7.28 -20.83 15.02
CA LYS A 285 -8.37 -19.85 15.01
C LYS A 285 -8.11 -18.78 16.04
N THR A 286 -7.86 -17.56 15.58
CA THR A 286 -7.66 -16.39 16.42
C THR A 286 -8.95 -15.58 16.49
N PHE A 287 -9.43 -15.27 17.70
CA PHE A 287 -10.67 -14.51 17.90
C PHE A 287 -10.39 -13.11 18.43
N GLY A 288 -10.97 -12.09 17.78
CA GLY A 288 -11.09 -10.73 18.31
C GLY A 288 -12.46 -10.53 18.97
N ARG A 289 -12.50 -9.82 20.11
CA ARG A 289 -13.75 -9.43 20.77
C ARG A 289 -14.14 -8.02 20.35
N VAL A 290 -15.40 -7.85 19.95
CA VAL A 290 -16.08 -6.55 19.83
C VAL A 290 -17.22 -6.46 20.84
N SER A 291 -17.53 -5.26 21.33
CA SER A 291 -18.58 -4.96 22.30
C SER A 291 -19.98 -5.28 21.74
N SER A 292 -20.17 -5.10 20.43
CA SER A 292 -21.40 -5.44 19.72
C SER A 292 -21.18 -5.48 18.20
N LYS A 293 -21.69 -6.51 17.52
CA LYS A 293 -21.73 -6.57 16.04
C LYS A 293 -22.58 -5.44 15.42
N ASN A 294 -23.40 -4.75 16.21
CA ASN A 294 -24.15 -3.56 15.78
C ASN A 294 -23.41 -2.25 16.14
N ALA A 295 -22.48 -2.25 17.10
CA ALA A 295 -21.60 -1.10 17.36
C ALA A 295 -20.59 -0.86 16.22
N THR A 296 -20.32 -1.88 15.41
CA THR A 296 -19.67 -1.74 14.08
C THR A 296 -20.58 -1.13 13.01
N THR A 297 -21.91 -1.09 13.21
CA THR A 297 -22.87 -0.44 12.27
C THR A 297 -23.32 0.96 12.68
N HIS A 298 -23.12 1.34 13.95
CA HIS A 298 -23.43 2.68 14.44
C HIS A 298 -22.21 3.59 14.25
N SER A 299 -22.23 4.43 13.22
CA SER A 299 -21.22 5.45 12.98
C SER A 299 -21.74 6.84 13.35
N TYR A 300 -20.82 7.73 13.71
CA TYR A 300 -21.07 9.16 13.61
C TYR A 300 -20.31 9.68 12.40
N THR A 301 -20.83 10.73 11.77
CA THR A 301 -20.19 11.33 10.60
C THR A 301 -19.47 12.59 11.03
N ILE A 302 -18.25 12.76 10.57
CA ILE A 302 -17.53 14.03 10.66
C ILE A 302 -17.33 14.61 9.25
N GLN A 303 -17.22 15.93 9.16
CA GLN A 303 -16.92 16.61 7.90
C GLN A 303 -15.79 17.64 8.08
N PRO A 304 -14.53 17.22 7.81
CA PRO A 304 -13.40 18.14 7.78
C PRO A 304 -13.41 19.04 6.54
N THR A 305 -12.62 20.11 6.60
CA THR A 305 -12.30 20.96 5.45
C THR A 305 -10.81 21.26 5.45
N ILE A 306 -10.13 21.09 4.32
CA ILE A 306 -8.71 21.42 4.15
C ILE A 306 -8.52 22.43 3.02
N SER A 307 -7.50 23.27 3.12
CA SER A 307 -7.10 24.21 2.07
C SER A 307 -5.96 23.66 1.21
N LEU A 308 -5.85 24.16 -0.02
CA LEU A 308 -4.76 23.84 -0.95
C LEU A 308 -3.39 24.35 -0.44
N ASP A 309 -3.36 25.26 0.54
CA ASP A 309 -2.13 25.70 1.20
C ASP A 309 -1.70 24.82 2.40
N GLY A 310 -2.39 23.70 2.62
CA GLY A 310 -2.01 22.69 3.60
C GLY A 310 -2.49 22.98 5.01
N ARG A 311 -3.70 23.52 5.18
CA ARG A 311 -4.27 23.79 6.52
C ARG A 311 -5.63 23.15 6.66
N VAL A 312 -5.98 22.80 7.89
CA VAL A 312 -7.35 22.47 8.29
C VAL A 312 -8.11 23.78 8.50
N ILE A 313 -9.34 23.85 8.01
CA ILE A 313 -10.16 25.07 7.98
C ILE A 313 -11.42 24.89 8.82
N GLY A 314 -11.62 25.80 9.78
CA GLY A 314 -12.82 25.87 10.58
C GLY A 314 -12.95 24.76 11.64
N PRO A 315 -14.07 24.75 12.38
CA PRO A 315 -14.40 23.67 13.30
C PRO A 315 -14.77 22.38 12.55
N MET A 316 -14.51 21.22 13.15
CA MET A 316 -14.99 19.94 12.65
C MET A 316 -16.52 19.89 12.78
N PHE A 317 -17.21 19.52 11.72
CA PHE A 317 -18.65 19.28 11.81
C PHE A 317 -18.92 17.85 12.23
N LEU A 318 -19.68 17.64 13.30
CA LEU A 318 -19.98 16.33 13.87
C LEU A 318 -21.49 16.07 13.82
N CYS A 319 -21.89 15.01 13.12
CA CYS A 319 -23.26 14.53 13.08
C CYS A 319 -23.37 13.23 13.89
N LEU A 320 -23.99 13.32 15.06
CA LEU A 320 -24.31 12.17 15.91
C LEU A 320 -25.55 11.42 15.41
N GLN A 321 -25.58 10.12 15.62
CA GLN A 321 -26.78 9.32 15.37
C GLN A 321 -27.72 9.34 16.59
N GLU A 322 -28.96 9.77 16.38
CA GLU A 322 -30.01 9.83 17.40
C GLU A 322 -31.28 9.15 16.89
N THR A 323 -31.91 8.24 17.61
CA THR A 323 -33.06 7.43 17.13
C THR A 323 -34.16 8.25 16.45
N ASN A 324 -34.47 9.44 16.99
CA ASN A 324 -35.51 10.34 16.45
C ASN A 324 -34.94 11.52 15.62
N GLY A 325 -33.64 11.49 15.31
CA GLY A 325 -32.93 12.55 14.60
C GLY A 325 -32.88 13.90 15.33
N ARG A 326 -33.19 13.92 16.63
CA ARG A 326 -33.22 15.13 17.46
C ARG A 326 -32.62 14.84 18.83
N MET A 327 -31.80 15.76 19.34
CA MET A 327 -31.42 15.79 20.76
C MET A 327 -32.47 16.54 21.58
N GLY A 328 -32.91 15.93 22.68
CA GLY A 328 -33.77 16.60 23.66
C GLY A 328 -33.04 17.71 24.40
N ASP A 329 -33.79 18.70 24.91
CA ASP A 329 -33.18 19.91 25.49
C ASP A 329 -32.39 19.64 26.78
N ILE A 330 -32.79 18.64 27.56
CA ILE A 330 -32.01 18.20 28.74
C ILE A 330 -30.64 17.66 28.30
N VAL A 331 -30.57 16.90 27.21
CA VAL A 331 -29.32 16.37 26.67
C VAL A 331 -28.41 17.51 26.21
N LYS A 332 -28.97 18.50 25.49
CA LYS A 332 -28.22 19.68 25.03
C LYS A 332 -27.59 20.46 26.19
N ARG A 333 -28.31 20.63 27.32
CA ARG A 333 -27.79 21.37 28.49
C ARG A 333 -26.57 20.72 29.16
N HIS A 334 -26.39 19.41 29.01
CA HIS A 334 -25.27 18.66 29.59
C HIS A 334 -24.25 18.24 28.53
N LEU A 335 -24.38 18.73 27.30
CA LEU A 335 -23.51 18.39 26.21
C LEU A 335 -22.16 19.09 26.39
N PHE A 336 -21.08 18.37 26.18
CA PHE A 336 -19.76 18.97 26.09
C PHE A 336 -19.67 19.77 24.78
N GLU A 337 -19.46 21.08 24.85
CA GLU A 337 -19.44 21.99 23.69
C GLU A 337 -18.06 22.62 23.50
N PRO A 338 -17.14 21.97 22.77
CA PRO A 338 -15.83 22.52 22.49
C PRO A 338 -15.87 23.53 21.33
N LYS A 339 -15.02 24.56 21.39
CA LYS A 339 -14.98 25.66 20.40
C LYS A 339 -14.67 25.20 18.97
N ASN A 340 -13.99 24.07 18.82
CA ASN A 340 -13.49 23.58 17.53
C ASN A 340 -14.38 22.49 16.91
N VAL A 341 -15.59 22.25 17.44
CA VAL A 341 -16.56 21.30 16.86
C VAL A 341 -17.93 21.97 16.76
N VAL A 342 -18.59 21.81 15.62
CA VAL A 342 -20.01 22.14 15.45
C VAL A 342 -20.81 20.85 15.48
N ILE A 343 -21.68 20.71 16.48
CA ILE A 343 -22.40 19.47 16.76
C ILE A 343 -23.80 19.51 16.17
N THR A 344 -24.21 18.41 15.56
CA THR A 344 -25.57 18.17 15.10
C THR A 344 -25.95 16.69 15.27
N CYS A 345 -27.17 16.33 14.88
CA CYS A 345 -27.61 14.94 14.86
C CYS A 345 -28.59 14.62 13.73
N SER A 346 -28.66 13.34 13.37
CA SER A 346 -29.68 12.80 12.47
C SER A 346 -30.05 11.36 12.87
N SER A 347 -31.12 10.82 12.29
CA SER A 347 -31.57 9.45 12.57
C SER A 347 -30.58 8.37 12.14
N SER A 348 -29.89 8.62 11.04
CA SER A 348 -28.90 7.70 10.46
C SER A 348 -27.46 8.06 10.84
N GLY A 349 -27.22 9.20 11.49
CA GLY A 349 -25.88 9.77 11.64
C GLY A 349 -25.32 10.37 10.33
N LYS A 350 -26.03 10.25 9.20
CA LYS A 350 -25.67 10.84 7.90
C LYS A 350 -26.25 12.24 7.75
N LEU A 351 -25.62 13.05 6.89
CA LEU A 351 -26.05 14.39 6.57
C LEU A 351 -27.27 14.38 5.63
N THR A 352 -28.15 15.36 5.78
CA THR A 352 -29.29 15.66 4.89
C THR A 352 -29.08 17.04 4.26
N ASN A 353 -29.86 17.42 3.24
CA ASN A 353 -29.73 18.74 2.61
C ASN A 353 -29.86 19.90 3.60
N SER A 354 -30.72 19.76 4.62
CA SER A 354 -30.85 20.77 5.68
C SER A 354 -29.62 20.84 6.57
N LEU A 355 -28.98 19.69 6.85
CA LEU A 355 -27.74 19.66 7.61
C LEU A 355 -26.55 20.18 6.80
N VAL A 356 -26.53 20.03 5.47
CA VAL A 356 -25.52 20.67 4.61
C VAL A 356 -25.66 22.20 4.64
N LYS A 357 -26.90 22.73 4.63
CA LYS A 357 -27.13 24.17 4.85
C LYS A 357 -26.67 24.62 6.23
N TYR A 358 -26.92 23.82 7.26
CA TYR A 358 -26.44 24.10 8.62
C TYR A 358 -24.91 24.09 8.72
N TRP A 359 -24.24 23.10 8.11
CA TRP A 359 -22.77 23.07 7.97
C TRP A 359 -22.26 24.32 7.25
N ARG A 360 -22.87 24.69 6.11
CA ARG A 360 -22.50 25.90 5.38
C ARG A 360 -22.55 27.13 6.29
N ASP A 361 -23.64 27.32 7.02
CA ASP A 361 -23.87 28.52 7.82
C ASP A 361 -23.01 28.58 9.09
N LYS A 362 -22.75 27.42 9.71
CA LYS A 362 -22.06 27.33 11.00
C LYS A 362 -20.57 27.00 10.91
N VAL A 363 -20.13 26.40 9.81
CA VAL A 363 -18.74 25.97 9.61
C VAL A 363 -18.10 26.71 8.46
N LEU A 364 -18.64 26.57 7.23
CA LEU A 364 -18.00 27.11 6.04
C LEU A 364 -17.96 28.65 6.06
N VAL A 365 -19.12 29.31 6.14
CA VAL A 365 -19.26 30.78 6.03
C VAL A 365 -18.40 31.53 7.06
N PRO A 366 -18.35 31.13 8.35
CA PRO A 366 -17.47 31.78 9.33
C PRO A 366 -15.98 31.56 9.06
N SER A 367 -15.60 30.46 8.40
CA SER A 367 -14.20 30.03 8.24
C SER A 367 -13.53 30.54 6.97
N ILE A 368 -14.30 31.10 6.02
CA ILE A 368 -13.80 31.52 4.71
C ILE A 368 -13.62 33.03 4.57
N GLY A 369 -12.77 33.43 3.62
CA GLY A 369 -12.60 34.83 3.20
C GLY A 369 -13.76 35.35 2.34
N LYS A 370 -13.53 36.44 1.59
CA LYS A 370 -14.56 37.01 0.69
C LYS A 370 -14.90 36.09 -0.48
N LYS A 371 -13.92 35.30 -0.95
CA LYS A 371 -14.03 34.48 -2.15
C LYS A 371 -13.45 33.08 -1.86
N THR A 372 -14.10 32.03 -2.35
CA THR A 372 -13.68 30.64 -2.13
C THR A 372 -14.04 29.76 -3.32
N LEU A 373 -13.12 28.88 -3.71
CA LEU A 373 -13.37 27.75 -4.60
C LEU A 373 -13.49 26.49 -3.74
N LEU A 374 -14.67 25.88 -3.71
CA LEU A 374 -14.95 24.70 -2.91
C LEU A 374 -15.02 23.45 -3.80
N LEU A 375 -14.21 22.44 -3.49
CA LEU A 375 -14.25 21.12 -4.09
C LEU A 375 -14.95 20.17 -3.13
N SER A 376 -15.93 19.45 -3.64
CA SER A 376 -16.65 18.41 -2.89
C SER A 376 -17.07 17.28 -3.83
N ASP A 377 -17.47 16.16 -3.25
CA ASP A 377 -17.95 14.98 -3.97
C ASP A 377 -19.26 15.22 -4.73
N SER A 378 -19.69 14.18 -5.45
CA SER A 378 -20.94 14.14 -6.20
C SER A 378 -22.14 13.66 -5.38
N TRP A 379 -22.10 13.72 -4.05
CA TRP A 379 -23.21 13.21 -3.24
C TRP A 379 -24.44 14.12 -3.35
N THR A 380 -25.60 13.50 -3.52
CA THR A 380 -26.85 14.16 -3.93
C THR A 380 -27.28 15.31 -3.02
N GLY A 381 -27.02 15.23 -1.71
CA GLY A 381 -27.37 16.31 -0.80
C GLY A 381 -26.36 17.47 -0.70
N GLN A 382 -25.18 17.35 -1.33
CA GLN A 382 -24.21 18.45 -1.52
C GLN A 382 -24.25 19.01 -2.95
N ASN A 383 -24.95 18.36 -3.88
CA ASN A 383 -24.99 18.74 -5.30
C ASN A 383 -25.86 19.95 -5.61
N ASP A 384 -26.73 20.36 -4.69
CA ASP A 384 -27.60 21.51 -4.89
C ASP A 384 -26.79 22.81 -4.84
N ASN A 385 -26.39 23.31 -6.01
CA ASN A 385 -25.62 24.54 -6.15
C ASN A 385 -26.36 25.77 -5.57
N SER A 386 -27.69 25.73 -5.42
CA SER A 386 -28.45 26.83 -4.79
C SER A 386 -28.01 27.09 -3.34
N ILE A 387 -27.46 26.07 -2.66
CA ILE A 387 -26.90 26.19 -1.31
C ILE A 387 -25.77 27.24 -1.26
N TYR A 388 -25.06 27.48 -2.37
CA TYR A 388 -23.87 28.34 -2.40
C TYR A 388 -24.08 29.67 -3.15
N GLN A 389 -25.21 29.85 -3.84
CA GLN A 389 -25.44 30.97 -4.77
C GLN A 389 -25.71 32.33 -4.09
N ASP A 390 -26.36 32.35 -2.92
CA ASP A 390 -26.88 33.57 -2.28
C ASP A 390 -26.09 34.07 -1.07
N LEU A 391 -24.81 33.72 -0.96
CA LEU A 391 -23.96 34.16 0.15
C LEU A 391 -23.45 35.62 0.02
N LYS A 392 -23.88 36.33 -1.03
CA LYS A 392 -23.53 37.76 -1.25
C LYS A 392 -24.07 38.66 -0.15
N SER A 393 -25.24 38.34 0.42
CA SER A 393 -25.86 39.09 1.53
C SER A 393 -24.97 39.15 2.78
N VAL A 394 -24.14 38.14 2.98
CA VAL A 394 -23.13 38.07 4.06
C VAL A 394 -21.71 38.37 3.58
N GLY A 395 -21.56 38.97 2.39
CA GLY A 395 -20.29 39.40 1.83
C GLY A 395 -19.36 38.26 1.39
N LYS A 396 -19.89 37.07 1.10
CA LYS A 396 -19.13 35.88 0.70
C LYS A 396 -19.50 35.43 -0.72
N ALA A 397 -18.52 34.92 -1.45
CA ALA A 397 -18.71 34.31 -2.76
C ALA A 397 -18.07 32.92 -2.78
N VAL A 398 -18.91 31.88 -2.87
CA VAL A 398 -18.45 30.48 -2.94
C VAL A 398 -18.76 29.93 -4.32
N HIS A 399 -17.72 29.55 -5.05
CA HIS A 399 -17.87 28.78 -6.28
C HIS A 399 -17.59 27.31 -5.96
N ARG A 400 -18.64 26.48 -5.94
CA ARG A 400 -18.48 25.02 -5.82
C ARG A 400 -18.16 24.41 -7.18
N ILE A 401 -17.19 23.51 -7.22
CA ILE A 401 -17.03 22.55 -8.32
C ILE A 401 -17.16 21.13 -7.77
N GLN A 402 -17.85 20.29 -8.53
CA GLN A 402 -18.16 18.92 -8.15
C GLN A 402 -17.14 17.97 -8.75
N ILE A 403 -16.52 17.15 -7.90
CA ILE A 403 -15.66 16.05 -8.33
C ILE A 403 -16.54 15.01 -9.06
N PRO A 404 -16.11 14.50 -10.24
CA PRO A 404 -16.89 13.54 -11.01
C PRO A 404 -17.22 12.28 -10.19
N PRO A 405 -18.42 11.70 -10.36
CA PRO A 405 -18.75 10.41 -9.75
C PRO A 405 -17.72 9.34 -10.10
N LYS A 406 -17.47 8.41 -9.17
CA LYS A 406 -16.54 7.26 -9.33
C LYS A 406 -15.05 7.62 -9.47
N THR A 407 -14.68 8.87 -9.19
CA THR A 407 -13.28 9.33 -9.19
C THR A 407 -12.77 9.66 -7.79
N THR A 408 -13.57 9.38 -6.76
CA THR A 408 -13.28 9.75 -5.36
C THR A 408 -11.97 9.14 -4.87
N SER A 409 -11.72 7.86 -5.16
CA SER A 409 -10.46 7.18 -4.80
C SER A 409 -9.20 7.85 -5.37
N ASP A 410 -9.35 8.64 -6.43
CA ASP A 410 -8.25 9.14 -7.23
C ASP A 410 -8.03 10.62 -7.02
N ILE A 411 -9.09 11.43 -7.14
CA ILE A 411 -8.99 12.88 -7.16
C ILE A 411 -9.74 13.57 -6.00
N GLN A 412 -10.18 12.85 -4.96
CA GLN A 412 -10.68 13.48 -3.72
C GLN A 412 -9.58 13.57 -2.66
N PRO A 413 -9.01 14.76 -2.36
CA PRO A 413 -7.87 14.89 -1.45
C PRO A 413 -8.12 14.29 -0.06
N LEU A 414 -9.30 14.51 0.52
CA LEU A 414 -9.64 14.00 1.83
C LEU A 414 -9.60 12.46 1.87
N ASP A 415 -10.22 11.80 0.90
CA ASP A 415 -10.24 10.33 0.82
C ASP A 415 -8.91 9.73 0.36
N LYS A 416 -8.17 10.44 -0.50
CA LYS A 416 -6.87 9.97 -1.00
C LYS A 416 -5.87 9.78 0.13
N TYR A 417 -5.91 10.60 1.17
CA TYR A 417 -4.92 10.51 2.26
C TYR A 417 -5.35 11.07 3.62
N PHE A 418 -6.01 12.22 3.68
CA PHE A 418 -6.20 12.94 4.95
C PHE A 418 -7.13 12.21 5.93
N ASN A 419 -8.25 11.66 5.46
CA ASN A 419 -9.24 10.96 6.27
C ASN A 419 -8.64 9.74 6.99
N ARG A 420 -7.64 9.09 6.37
CA ARG A 420 -6.88 8.00 7.00
C ARG A 420 -6.19 8.44 8.29
N GLN A 421 -5.64 9.65 8.32
CA GLN A 421 -4.94 10.19 9.48
C GLN A 421 -5.89 10.42 10.67
N ILE A 422 -7.10 10.88 10.40
CA ILE A 422 -8.16 11.00 11.41
C ILE A 422 -8.55 9.62 11.97
N LYS A 423 -8.79 8.65 11.07
CA LYS A 423 -9.13 7.27 11.47
C LYS A 423 -8.02 6.63 12.30
N ASN A 424 -6.75 6.89 11.98
CA ASN A 424 -5.60 6.39 12.74
C ASN A 424 -5.58 6.94 14.17
N LEU A 425 -5.80 8.25 14.37
CA LEU A 425 -5.94 8.83 15.71
C LEU A 425 -7.09 8.20 16.50
N ALA A 426 -8.27 8.09 15.87
CA ALA A 426 -9.44 7.48 16.51
C ALA A 426 -9.15 6.03 16.93
N LYS A 427 -8.59 5.22 16.02
CA LYS A 427 -8.23 3.82 16.27
C LYS A 427 -7.26 3.68 17.45
N LYS A 428 -6.21 4.51 17.52
CA LYS A 428 -5.25 4.48 18.64
C LYS A 428 -5.92 4.80 19.99
N LEU A 429 -6.87 5.73 20.01
CA LEU A 429 -7.63 6.08 21.22
C LEU A 429 -8.58 4.96 21.66
N TYR A 430 -9.34 4.37 20.73
CA TYR A 430 -10.19 3.21 21.03
C TYR A 430 -9.38 2.01 21.51
N ASN A 431 -8.29 1.68 20.81
CA ASN A 431 -7.42 0.56 21.19
C ASN A 431 -6.83 0.74 22.59
N ARG A 432 -6.40 1.96 22.95
CA ARG A 432 -5.85 2.22 24.28
C ARG A 432 -6.89 2.01 25.37
N VAL A 433 -8.11 2.51 25.20
CA VAL A 433 -9.20 2.30 26.17
C VAL A 433 -9.52 0.82 26.31
N ALA A 434 -9.63 0.10 25.19
CA ALA A 434 -10.00 -1.32 25.18
C ALA A 434 -8.91 -2.23 25.78
N LEU A 435 -7.65 -2.06 25.38
CA LEU A 435 -6.54 -2.92 25.81
C LEU A 435 -6.18 -2.70 27.28
N ASP A 436 -6.22 -1.45 27.75
CA ASP A 436 -5.91 -1.12 29.14
C ASP A 436 -7.14 -1.23 30.07
N GLN A 437 -8.32 -1.54 29.51
CA GLN A 437 -9.58 -1.62 30.25
C GLN A 437 -9.88 -0.34 31.05
N LEU A 438 -9.64 0.83 30.45
CA LEU A 438 -9.93 2.10 31.08
C LEU A 438 -11.45 2.24 31.27
N ASP A 439 -11.89 2.73 32.43
CA ASP A 439 -13.30 2.97 32.75
C ASP A 439 -13.84 4.23 32.01
N ILE A 440 -13.85 4.16 30.68
CA ILE A 440 -14.20 5.25 29.77
C ILE A 440 -15.03 4.67 28.63
N ASN A 441 -16.31 5.04 28.59
CA ASN A 441 -17.16 4.66 27.48
C ASN A 441 -17.04 5.66 26.32
N LEU A 442 -16.16 5.37 25.35
CA LEU A 442 -15.97 6.22 24.17
C LEU A 442 -17.19 6.27 23.23
N HIS A 443 -18.22 5.46 23.47
CA HIS A 443 -19.47 5.51 22.70
C HIS A 443 -20.48 6.52 23.27
N GLU A 444 -20.22 7.09 24.45
CA GLU A 444 -21.06 8.15 25.01
C GLU A 444 -20.88 9.48 24.28
N ARG A 445 -21.96 10.24 24.13
CA ARG A 445 -22.00 11.50 23.37
C ARG A 445 -20.87 12.46 23.72
N ASN A 446 -20.70 12.76 25.01
CA ASN A 446 -19.69 13.71 25.47
C ASN A 446 -18.27 13.20 25.21
N ASN A 447 -18.04 11.89 25.31
CA ASN A 447 -16.76 11.28 25.00
C ASN A 447 -16.50 11.27 23.49
N ILE A 448 -17.51 11.03 22.64
CA ILE A 448 -17.40 11.19 21.18
C ILE A 448 -17.05 12.62 20.81
N ILE A 449 -17.73 13.61 21.39
CA ILE A 449 -17.47 15.02 21.08
C ILE A 449 -16.06 15.42 21.52
N LYS A 450 -15.65 15.01 22.73
CA LYS A 450 -14.31 15.23 23.26
C LYS A 450 -13.24 14.56 22.39
N LEU A 451 -13.48 13.32 21.95
CA LEU A 451 -12.63 12.57 21.04
C LEU A 451 -12.45 13.32 19.71
N VAL A 452 -13.55 13.69 19.05
CA VAL A 452 -13.53 14.43 17.79
C VAL A 452 -12.84 15.79 17.94
N SER A 453 -13.08 16.48 19.05
CA SER A 453 -12.44 17.75 19.37
C SER A 453 -10.93 17.62 19.49
N LEU A 454 -10.43 16.63 20.22
CA LEU A 454 -9.00 16.39 20.38
C LEU A 454 -8.35 15.91 19.08
N ILE A 455 -9.01 15.03 18.32
CA ILE A 455 -8.53 14.60 16.99
C ILE A 455 -8.40 15.79 16.05
N HIS A 456 -9.45 16.61 15.95
CA HIS A 456 -9.44 17.82 15.13
C HIS A 456 -8.38 18.80 15.59
N ASN A 457 -8.17 18.94 16.90
CA ASN A 457 -7.11 19.76 17.45
C ASN A 457 -5.75 19.25 16.98
N GLN A 458 -5.42 17.97 17.19
CA GLN A 458 -4.11 17.42 16.86
C GLN A 458 -3.82 17.50 15.35
N ILE A 459 -4.77 17.11 14.49
CA ILE A 459 -4.56 17.11 13.03
C ILE A 459 -4.46 18.52 12.43
N SER A 460 -4.93 19.54 13.16
CA SER A 460 -4.84 20.96 12.75
C SER A 460 -3.47 21.59 13.04
N ALA A 461 -2.55 20.88 13.70
CA ALA A 461 -1.23 21.42 14.04
C ALA A 461 -0.39 21.77 12.80
N PRO A 462 0.40 22.87 12.82
CA PRO A 462 1.19 23.32 11.68
C PRO A 462 2.21 22.28 11.15
N ILE A 463 2.64 21.35 12.00
CA ILE A 463 3.59 20.28 11.63
C ILE A 463 3.04 19.40 10.49
N PHE A 464 1.71 19.28 10.37
CA PHE A 464 1.04 18.48 9.35
C PHE A 464 0.83 19.21 8.01
N LYS A 465 1.34 20.44 7.85
CA LYS A 465 1.14 21.21 6.62
C LYS A 465 1.53 20.46 5.35
N ASN A 466 2.73 19.87 5.32
CA ASN A 466 3.20 19.13 4.15
C ASN A 466 2.45 17.81 3.95
N MET A 467 1.98 17.18 5.04
CA MET A 467 1.12 16.00 4.97
C MET A 467 -0.23 16.33 4.32
N ILE A 468 -0.82 17.49 4.64
CA ILE A 468 -2.07 17.95 4.00
C ILE A 468 -1.81 18.31 2.53
N LEU A 469 -0.69 18.98 2.22
CA LEU A 469 -0.29 19.22 0.82
C LEU A 469 -0.15 17.91 0.05
N TYR A 470 0.32 16.84 0.70
CA TYR A 470 0.46 15.54 0.04
C TYR A 470 -0.88 14.99 -0.40
N SER A 471 -1.95 15.18 0.39
CA SER A 471 -3.32 14.82 -0.02
C SER A 471 -3.72 15.47 -1.35
N TRP A 472 -3.36 16.74 -1.57
CA TRP A 472 -3.62 17.44 -2.83
C TRP A 472 -2.71 17.02 -3.97
N PHE A 473 -1.43 16.72 -3.68
CA PHE A 473 -0.46 16.21 -4.65
C PHE A 473 -0.84 14.81 -5.15
N ALA A 474 -1.15 13.89 -4.23
CA ALA A 474 -1.56 12.51 -4.54
C ALA A 474 -2.86 12.46 -5.35
N SER A 475 -3.70 13.49 -5.26
CA SER A 475 -4.91 13.66 -6.07
C SER A 475 -4.72 14.48 -7.36
N GLY A 476 -3.48 14.82 -7.74
CA GLY A 476 -3.15 15.46 -9.02
C GLY A 476 -3.38 16.98 -9.10
N TYR A 477 -3.74 17.63 -8.00
CA TYR A 477 -3.98 19.09 -7.97
C TYR A 477 -2.69 19.91 -7.85
N LEU A 478 -1.65 19.34 -7.22
CA LEU A 478 -0.33 19.95 -7.09
C LEU A 478 0.67 19.20 -7.97
N LYS A 479 1.62 19.94 -8.57
CA LYS A 479 2.70 19.36 -9.37
C LYS A 479 3.93 18.97 -8.56
N LYS A 480 4.15 19.65 -7.43
CA LYS A 480 5.33 19.47 -6.59
C LYS A 480 4.99 18.53 -5.45
N ASP A 481 5.75 17.46 -5.34
CA ASP A 481 5.73 16.56 -4.18
C ASP A 481 6.18 17.33 -2.91
N PRO A 482 5.36 17.38 -1.85
CA PRO A 482 5.73 18.03 -0.59
C PRO A 482 6.60 17.16 0.33
N SER A 483 6.99 15.96 -0.10
CA SER A 483 7.88 15.06 0.65
C SER A 483 9.30 15.62 0.80
N PRO A 484 10.01 15.28 1.90
CA PRO A 484 9.55 14.44 3.01
C PRO A 484 8.60 15.20 3.97
N PHE A 485 7.65 14.47 4.56
CA PHE A 485 6.79 14.96 5.63
C PHE A 485 6.56 13.85 6.66
N LYS A 486 6.09 14.23 7.85
CA LYS A 486 5.70 13.30 8.92
C LYS A 486 4.18 13.16 8.96
N ASN A 487 3.69 11.94 9.06
CA ASN A 487 2.27 11.65 9.23
C ASN A 487 1.88 11.62 10.72
N VAL A 488 0.60 11.34 11.02
CA VAL A 488 0.10 11.27 12.40
C VAL A 488 0.85 10.26 13.25
N ASN A 489 1.17 9.07 12.72
CA ASN A 489 1.90 8.06 13.49
C ASN A 489 3.31 8.53 13.80
N ASP A 490 4.01 9.13 12.83
CA ASP A 490 5.37 9.65 13.00
C ASP A 490 5.45 10.77 14.06
N VAL A 491 4.42 11.60 14.17
CA VAL A 491 4.38 12.74 15.09
C VAL A 491 3.79 12.36 16.44
N CYS A 492 2.61 11.76 16.44
CA CYS A 492 1.82 11.54 17.65
C CYS A 492 2.16 10.20 18.32
N PHE A 493 2.63 9.20 17.58
CA PHE A 493 2.91 7.85 18.08
C PHE A 493 4.27 7.31 17.63
N PRO A 494 5.38 8.08 17.73
CA PRO A 494 6.68 7.55 17.36
C PRO A 494 7.07 6.42 18.32
N ASN A 495 7.84 5.44 17.85
CA ASN A 495 8.31 4.31 18.66
C ASN A 495 9.02 4.75 19.96
N SER A 496 9.64 5.93 19.95
CA SER A 496 10.29 6.51 21.13
C SER A 496 9.32 6.93 22.23
N THR A 497 8.04 7.19 21.94
CA THR A 497 7.02 7.55 22.93
C THR A 497 6.67 6.38 23.84
N THR A 498 6.67 5.15 23.33
CA THR A 498 6.31 3.92 24.06
C THR A 498 7.18 3.68 25.30
N TYR A 499 8.42 4.17 25.29
CA TYR A 499 9.39 3.99 26.39
C TYR A 499 9.47 5.18 27.35
N GLN A 500 8.56 6.15 27.23
CA GLN A 500 8.61 7.39 27.98
C GLN A 500 7.44 7.54 28.95
N ILE A 501 7.68 8.30 30.01
CA ILE A 501 6.66 8.69 30.98
C ILE A 501 5.95 9.97 30.52
N CYS A 502 4.73 10.15 31.02
CA CYS A 502 3.99 11.39 30.89
C CYS A 502 4.83 12.57 31.38
N GLN A 503 4.87 13.66 30.61
CA GLN A 503 5.66 14.85 30.92
C GLN A 503 4.86 15.90 31.71
N THR A 504 3.65 15.59 32.15
CA THR A 504 2.91 16.45 33.07
C THR A 504 3.46 16.30 34.50
N ASN A 505 3.40 17.39 35.27
CA ASN A 505 3.95 17.39 36.63
C ASN A 505 3.31 16.28 37.48
N HIS A 506 4.14 15.54 38.22
CA HIS A 506 3.72 14.48 39.14
C HIS A 506 2.92 13.35 38.48
N CYS A 507 3.28 12.97 37.25
CA CYS A 507 2.67 11.83 36.57
C CYS A 507 3.70 10.78 36.19
N ASP A 508 3.53 9.57 36.74
CA ASP A 508 4.41 8.43 36.48
C ASP A 508 3.82 7.44 35.45
N GLU A 509 2.68 7.79 34.85
CA GLU A 509 2.00 6.98 33.85
C GLU A 509 2.79 6.92 32.53
N SER A 510 2.71 5.79 31.83
CA SER A 510 3.30 5.65 30.49
C SER A 510 2.71 6.67 29.51
N ALA A 511 3.56 7.32 28.71
CA ALA A 511 3.11 8.20 27.65
C ALA A 511 2.34 7.40 26.58
N PHE A 512 1.20 7.94 26.18
CA PHE A 512 0.33 7.38 25.15
C PHE A 512 0.51 8.14 23.82
N ILE A 513 0.60 9.47 23.88
CA ILE A 513 0.64 10.33 22.69
C ILE A 513 1.63 11.47 22.88
N THR A 514 2.32 11.85 21.80
CA THR A 514 3.06 13.11 21.69
C THR A 514 2.14 14.17 21.09
N CYS A 515 1.91 15.27 21.80
CA CYS A 515 1.06 16.35 21.29
C CYS A 515 1.69 16.99 20.05
N SER A 516 0.94 17.09 18.95
CA SER A 516 1.41 17.66 17.69
C SER A 516 1.64 19.18 17.73
N TRP A 517 1.14 19.87 18.76
CA TRP A 517 1.31 21.32 18.95
C TRP A 517 2.54 21.67 19.79
N CYS A 518 2.69 21.03 20.95
CA CYS A 518 3.72 21.38 21.93
C CYS A 518 4.78 20.29 22.11
N SER A 519 4.69 19.17 21.40
CA SER A 519 5.59 18.01 21.50
C SER A 519 5.65 17.37 22.89
N THR A 520 4.76 17.75 23.81
CA THR A 520 4.66 17.16 25.14
C THR A 520 4.11 15.75 25.04
N LYS A 521 4.76 14.80 25.71
CA LYS A 521 4.32 13.41 25.80
C LYS A 521 3.35 13.25 26.95
N LEU A 522 2.18 12.69 26.68
CA LEU A 522 1.05 12.67 27.59
C LEU A 522 0.54 11.24 27.73
N CYS A 523 0.25 10.81 28.95
CA CYS A 523 -0.56 9.61 29.17
C CYS A 523 -2.01 9.85 28.72
N PHE A 524 -2.79 8.78 28.60
CA PHE A 524 -4.18 8.86 28.14
C PHE A 524 -5.03 9.79 29.02
N ASN A 525 -4.87 9.72 30.35
CA ASN A 525 -5.60 10.58 31.29
C ASN A 525 -5.35 12.07 31.05
N HIS A 526 -4.08 12.47 30.94
CA HIS A 526 -3.70 13.86 30.71
C HIS A 526 -4.12 14.36 29.32
N PHE A 527 -4.09 13.49 28.30
CA PHE A 527 -4.54 13.86 26.97
C PHE A 527 -6.06 13.97 26.87
N PHE A 528 -6.78 12.92 27.24
CA PHE A 528 -8.22 12.78 27.00
C PHE A 528 -9.07 13.29 28.16
N ILE A 529 -8.88 12.76 29.37
CA ILE A 529 -9.74 13.08 30.51
C ILE A 529 -9.57 14.54 30.93
N GLN A 530 -8.31 14.97 31.15
CA GLN A 530 -7.99 16.36 31.47
C GLN A 530 -8.11 17.31 30.27
N TYR A 531 -8.38 16.78 29.08
CA TYR A 531 -8.66 17.53 27.86
C TYR A 531 -7.52 18.48 27.46
N HIS A 532 -6.42 17.88 26.97
CA HIS A 532 -5.25 18.62 26.49
C HIS A 532 -5.54 19.30 25.13
N PHE A 533 -5.92 20.57 25.18
CA PHE A 533 -6.42 21.31 24.03
C PHE A 533 -5.62 22.59 23.76
N HIS A 534 -5.33 22.85 22.47
CA HIS A 534 -4.67 24.08 21.99
C HIS A 534 -5.68 24.94 21.20
N GLY A 535 -6.07 26.10 21.75
CA GLY A 535 -7.17 26.93 21.24
C GLY A 535 -6.74 28.16 20.47
#